data_AF-A0A937G2S5-F1
#
_entry.id   AF-A0A937G2S5-F1
#
_cell.length_a   1.000
_cell.length_b   1.000
_cell.length_c   1.000
_cell.angle_alpha   90.00
_cell.angle_beta   90.00
_cell.angle_gamma   90.00
#
_symmetry.space_group_name_H-M   'P 1'
#
loop_
_entity.id
_entity.type
_entity.pdbx_description
1 polymer ?
#
loop_
_entity_poly.entity_id
_entity_poly.type
_entity_poly.pdbx_seq_one_letter_code
_entity_poly.pdbx_strand_id
1 'polypeptide(L)'
;MKTSIEITLMPLNNNYKEIIKSFILSIRNEGFEILENPLSTQIYGDFGPLMEMLVQKIKTAFANADGIMINLKIVKGYRINYKADF
;
A
#
# COMPACT_ATOMS: atom_id res chain seq x y z
N MET A 1 -15.53 7.44 -5.09
CA MET A 1 -14.92 7.19 -6.43
C MET A 1 -14.04 5.96 -6.30
N LYS A 2 -14.37 4.88 -7.02
CA LYS A 2 -13.58 3.64 -6.95
C LYS A 2 -12.16 3.86 -7.46
N THR A 3 -11.20 3.40 -6.68
CA THR A 3 -9.76 3.60 -6.89
C THR A 3 -9.02 2.31 -6.56
N SER A 4 -7.96 2.06 -7.33
CA SER A 4 -7.00 0.99 -7.08
C SER A 4 -5.65 1.63 -6.79
N ILE A 5 -5.00 1.23 -5.71
CA ILE A 5 -3.70 1.74 -5.32
C ILE A 5 -2.74 0.57 -5.23
N GLU A 6 -1.58 0.70 -5.87
CA GLU A 6 -0.47 -0.23 -5.69
C GLU A 6 0.67 0.50 -4.97
N ILE A 7 1.17 -0.12 -3.90
CA ILE A 7 2.24 0.41 -3.06
C ILE A 7 3.40 -0.57 -2.96
N THR A 8 4.61 -0.04 -3.11
CA THR A 8 5.86 -0.75 -2.78
C THR A 8 6.64 0.10 -1.77
N LEU A 9 6.80 -0.43 -0.56
CA LEU A 9 7.56 0.18 0.52
C LEU A 9 9.01 -0.34 0.49
N MET A 10 9.97 0.58 0.48
CA MET A 10 11.40 0.27 0.39
C MET A 10 12.15 0.94 1.55
N PRO A 11 12.17 0.34 2.75
CA PRO A 11 12.97 0.82 3.86
C PRO A 11 14.47 0.65 3.55
N LEU A 12 15.27 1.64 3.90
CA LEU A 12 16.72 1.68 3.68
C LEU A 12 17.50 1.21 4.92
N ASN A 13 16.91 0.31 5.71
CA ASN A 13 17.41 -0.20 6.98
C ASN A 13 17.62 -1.72 6.92
N ASN A 14 18.52 -2.27 7.76
CA ASN A 14 18.80 -3.71 7.80
C ASN A 14 17.58 -4.57 8.20
N ASN A 15 16.66 -4.02 8.99
CA ASN A 15 15.42 -4.67 9.42
C ASN A 15 14.24 -4.42 8.45
N TYR A 16 14.50 -4.07 7.20
CA TYR A 16 13.47 -3.73 6.19
C TYR A 16 12.28 -4.71 6.15
N LYS A 17 12.53 -6.02 6.31
CA LYS A 17 11.49 -7.05 6.28
C LYS A 17 10.44 -6.85 7.38
N GLU A 18 10.86 -6.46 8.58
CA GLU A 18 9.97 -6.25 9.72
C GLU A 18 9.14 -4.98 9.52
N ILE A 19 9.75 -3.93 8.98
CA ILE A 19 9.07 -2.66 8.65
C ILE A 19 7.99 -2.91 7.57
N ILE A 20 8.34 -3.62 6.49
CA ILE A 20 7.39 -3.96 5.42
C ILE A 20 6.26 -4.84 5.96
N LYS A 21 6.58 -5.88 6.74
CA LYS A 21 5.56 -6.76 7.31
C LYS A 21 4.61 -6.02 8.24
N SER A 22 5.14 -5.13 9.10
CA SER A 22 4.34 -4.32 10.01
C SER A 22 3.42 -3.36 9.25
N PHE A 23 3.92 -2.74 8.17
CA PHE A 23 3.13 -1.87 7.31
C PHE A 23 1.98 -2.64 6.65
N ILE A 24 2.24 -3.79 6.03
CA ILE A 24 1.22 -4.61 5.37
C ILE A 24 0.15 -5.06 6.38
N LEU A 25 0.57 -5.58 7.54
CA LEU A 25 -0.37 -5.98 8.61
C LEU A 25 -1.22 -4.81 9.09
N SER A 26 -0.66 -3.60 9.18
CA SER A 26 -1.39 -2.41 9.60
C SER A 26 -2.49 -1.99 8.62
N ILE A 27 -2.36 -2.33 7.34
CA ILE A 27 -3.35 -2.05 6.28
C ILE A 27 -4.43 -3.14 6.25
N ARG A 28 -4.08 -4.41 6.48
CA ARG A 28 -5.04 -5.53 6.50
C ARG A 28 -6.20 -5.32 7.47
N ASN A 29 -5.95 -4.62 8.57
CA ASN A 29 -6.94 -4.36 9.61
C ASN A 29 -7.95 -3.26 9.26
N GLU A 30 -7.83 -2.62 8.10
CA GLU A 30 -8.65 -1.46 7.69
C GLU A 30 -9.91 -1.83 6.90
N GLY A 31 -10.14 -3.12 6.65
CA GLY A 31 -11.37 -3.61 5.99
C GLY A 31 -11.45 -3.37 4.48
N PHE A 32 -10.35 -2.99 3.84
CA PHE A 32 -10.27 -2.88 2.38
C PHE A 32 -10.00 -4.24 1.72
N GLU A 33 -10.40 -4.37 0.46
CA GLU A 33 -9.94 -5.49 -0.37
C GLU A 33 -8.46 -5.28 -0.70
N ILE A 34 -7.65 -6.30 -0.42
CA ILE A 34 -6.19 -6.25 -0.53
C ILE A 34 -5.70 -7.46 -1.32
N LEU A 35 -4.79 -7.23 -2.25
CA LEU A 35 -4.00 -8.26 -2.91
C LEU A 35 -2.51 -8.01 -2.66
N GLU A 36 -1.79 -9.07 -2.33
CA GLU A 36 -0.36 -8.99 -2.07
C GLU A 36 0.37 -9.92 -3.03
N ASN A 37 1.49 -9.43 -3.54
CA ASN A 37 2.41 -10.23 -4.32
C ASN A 37 3.84 -9.92 -3.85
N PRO A 38 4.87 -10.63 -4.35
CA PRO A 38 6.25 -10.43 -3.90
C PRO A 38 6.82 -9.01 -4.12
N LEU A 39 6.20 -8.19 -4.98
CA LEU A 39 6.71 -6.88 -5.40
C LEU A 39 5.88 -5.70 -4.85
N SER A 40 4.61 -5.92 -4.52
CA SER A 40 3.70 -4.84 -4.11
C SER A 40 2.49 -5.31 -3.30
N THR A 41 1.89 -4.36 -2.60
CA THR A 41 0.56 -4.49 -2.00
C THR A 41 -0.42 -3.63 -2.79
N GLN A 42 -1.55 -4.20 -3.13
CA GLN A 42 -2.62 -3.54 -3.88
C GLN A 42 -3.84 -3.40 -2.99
N ILE A 43 -4.45 -2.22 -2.97
CA ILE A 43 -5.54 -1.85 -2.08
C ILE A 43 -6.66 -1.24 -2.91
N TYR A 44 -7.88 -1.70 -2.67
CA TYR A 44 -9.05 -1.35 -3.48
C TYR A 44 -10.16 -0.76 -2.61
N GLY A 45 -10.84 0.27 -3.12
CA GLY A 45 -11.85 0.96 -2.34
C GLY A 45 -12.27 2.31 -2.90
N ASP A 46 -12.91 3.12 -2.07
CA ASP A 46 -13.25 4.50 -2.40
C ASP A 46 -12.09 5.45 -2.11
N PHE A 47 -11.86 6.40 -3.02
CA PHE A 47 -10.71 7.32 -3.02
C PHE A 47 -10.48 8.02 -1.68
N GLY A 48 -11.52 8.64 -1.10
CA GLY A 48 -11.40 9.38 0.16
C GLY A 48 -10.88 8.51 1.30
N PRO A 49 -11.61 7.44 1.69
CA PRO A 49 -11.16 6.52 2.73
C PRO A 49 -9.79 5.89 2.48
N LEU A 50 -9.49 5.50 1.23
CA LEU A 50 -8.17 4.95 0.88
C LEU A 50 -7.06 5.96 1.13
N MET A 51 -7.21 7.20 0.67
CA MET A 51 -6.19 8.23 0.84
C MET A 51 -6.02 8.64 2.30
N GLU A 52 -7.11 8.71 3.07
CA GLU A 52 -7.06 8.98 4.50
C GLU A 52 -6.26 7.90 5.24
N MET A 53 -6.60 6.63 5.04
CA MET A 53 -5.86 5.50 5.60
C MET A 53 -4.39 5.53 5.16
N LEU A 54 -4.13 5.71 3.86
CA LEU A 54 -2.77 5.70 3.31
C LEU A 54 -1.90 6.80 3.91
N VAL A 55 -2.43 8.02 4.05
CA VAL A 55 -1.71 9.14 4.69
C VAL A 55 -1.33 8.78 6.13
N GLN A 56 -2.25 8.18 6.89
CA GLN A 56 -1.96 7.75 8.27
C GLN A 56 -0.86 6.68 8.31
N LYS A 57 -0.97 5.62 7.50
CA LYS A 57 0.02 4.53 7.51
C LYS A 57 1.39 4.96 7.02
N ILE A 58 1.46 5.81 6.00
CA ILE A 58 2.72 6.34 5.49
C ILE A 58 3.39 7.22 6.56
N LYS A 59 2.65 8.10 7.24
CA LYS A 59 3.18 8.89 8.35
C LYS A 59 3.77 8.01 9.44
N THR A 60 3.05 6.96 9.85
CA THR A 60 3.57 5.99 10.83
C THR A 60 4.82 5.27 10.33
N ALA A 61 4.86 4.84 9.06
CA ALA A 61 6.05 4.20 8.50
C ALA A 61 7.26 5.14 8.54
N PHE A 62 7.10 6.38 8.10
CA PHE A 62 8.17 7.39 8.06
C PHE A 62 8.68 7.78 9.45
N ALA A 63 7.82 7.73 10.47
CA ALA A 63 8.24 8.00 11.85
C ALA A 63 9.09 6.87 12.45
N ASN A 64 9.02 5.65 11.91
CA ASN A 64 9.64 4.45 12.48
C ASN A 64 10.97 4.06 11.81
N ALA A 65 11.47 4.85 10.85
CA ALA A 65 12.72 4.55 10.16
C ALA A 65 13.41 5.82 9.64
N ASP A 66 14.74 5.82 9.69
CA ASP A 66 15.56 6.96 9.25
C ASP A 66 15.53 7.19 7.72
N GLY A 67 15.22 6.15 6.95
CA GLY A 67 15.16 6.23 5.49
C GLY A 67 14.15 5.26 4.90
N ILE A 68 13.15 5.79 4.21
CA ILE A 68 12.13 5.02 3.49
C ILE A 68 11.87 5.65 2.13
N MET A 69 11.79 4.82 1.09
CA MET A 69 11.24 5.20 -0.20
C MET A 69 9.90 4.47 -0.44
N ILE A 70 8.94 5.14 -1.06
CA ILE A 70 7.65 4.57 -1.44
C ILE A 70 7.42 4.81 -2.93
N ASN A 71 7.11 3.74 -3.65
CA ASN A 71 6.49 3.85 -4.96
C ASN A 71 4.98 3.70 -4.81
N LEU A 72 4.23 4.64 -5.38
CA LEU A 72 2.78 4.67 -5.33
C LEU A 72 2.21 4.82 -6.73
N LYS A 73 1.30 3.93 -7.09
CA LYS A 73 0.55 4.00 -8.35
C LYS A 73 -0.94 4.05 -8.01
N ILE A 74 -1.59 5.15 -8.41
CA ILE A 74 -3.02 5.38 -8.17
C ILE A 74 -3.74 5.29 -9.51
N VAL A 75 -4.79 4.47 -9.57
CA VAL A 75 -5.61 4.28 -10.75
C VAL A 75 -7.06 4.61 -10.43
N LYS A 76 -7.65 5.51 -11.22
CA LYS A 76 -9.11 5.74 -11.22
C LYS A 76 -9.80 4.50 -11.80
N GLY A 77 -10.58 3.81 -10.97
CA GLY A 77 -11.26 2.55 -11.33
C GLY A 77 -10.94 1.40 -10.39
N TYR A 78 -11.79 0.37 -10.43
CA TYR A 78 -11.66 -0.85 -9.61
C TYR A 78 -11.02 -1.96 -10.44
N ARG A 79 -9.73 -2.25 -10.22
CA ARG A 79 -8.92 -3.12 -11.10
C ARG A 79 -8.54 -4.45 -10.48
N ILE A 80 -9.24 -4.91 -9.44
CA ILE A 80 -8.90 -6.17 -8.75
C ILE A 80 -8.87 -7.40 -9.68
N ASN A 81 -9.75 -7.42 -10.69
CA ASN A 81 -9.84 -8.50 -11.67
C ASN A 81 -9.16 -8.15 -13.00
N TYR A 82 -8.34 -7.09 -13.06
CA TYR A 82 -7.66 -6.72 -14.28
C TYR A 82 -6.67 -7.81 -14.67
N LYS A 83 -6.79 -8.28 -15.91
CA LYS A 83 -5.83 -9.15 -16.58
C LYS A 83 -5.43 -8.47 -17.88
N ALA A 84 -4.14 -8.48 -18.17
CA ALA A 84 -3.65 -8.11 -19.48
C ALA A 84 -4.26 -9.04 -20.54
N ASP A 85 -4.66 -8.48 -21.67
CA ASP A 85 -5.32 -9.14 -22.79
C ASP A 85 -4.47 -9.08 -24.08
N PHE A 86 -3.16 -8.88 -23.93
CA PHE A 86 -2.17 -8.84 -25.01
C PHE A 86 -1.18 -10.00 -24.93
#